data_AF-A0A259R6T7-F1
#
_entry.id   AF-A0A259R6T7-F1
#
_cell.length_a   1.000
_cell.length_b   1.000
_cell.length_c   1.000
_cell.angle_alpha   90.00
_cell.angle_beta   90.00
_cell.angle_gamma   90.00
#
_symmetry.space_group_name_H-M   'P 1'
#
loop_
_entity.id
_entity.type
_entity.pdbx_description
1 polymer ?
#
loop_
_entity_poly.entity_id
_entity_poly.type
_entity_poly.pdbx_seq_one_letter_code
_entity_poly.pdbx_strand_id
1 'polypeptide(L)'
;MLQTSRSAFFRTASVIAALSTALLLAACGGGGGNTTSGATPSPTPSTSSDTAPPSNVSMAYNEVAVSIRQLGSNTTTLTANTPYVTVTVCAPGGSPCQSIPDVLVDTGSQGLRLFSAALNSTQLSALPQITNGSSTLAACAQFASGYAWGSMRQAIVQI
;
A
#
# COMPACT_ATOMS: atom_id res chain seq x y z
N MET A 1 51.55 1.68 20.19
CA MET A 1 51.05 2.19 18.89
C MET A 1 49.98 1.30 18.22
N LEU A 2 49.55 0.17 18.80
CA LEU A 2 48.57 -0.75 18.17
C LEU A 2 47.09 -0.45 18.46
N GLN A 3 46.78 0.41 19.43
CA GLN A 3 45.40 0.64 19.91
C GLN A 3 44.64 1.71 19.11
N THR A 4 45.36 2.67 18.52
CA THR A 4 44.81 3.72 17.63
C THR A 4 44.40 3.16 16.27
N SER A 5 45.11 2.15 15.76
CA SER A 5 44.81 1.52 14.46
C SER A 5 43.49 0.74 14.45
N ARG A 6 43.11 0.13 15.59
CA ARG A 6 41.86 -0.61 15.73
C ARG A 6 40.64 0.31 15.73
N SER A 7 40.72 1.45 16.43
CA SER A 7 39.65 2.45 16.48
C SER A 7 39.38 3.08 15.10
N ALA A 8 40.43 3.38 14.34
CA ALA A 8 40.30 3.87 12.97
C ALA A 8 39.62 2.84 12.06
N PHE A 9 40.01 1.57 12.16
CA PHE A 9 39.44 0.47 11.35
C PHE A 9 37.96 0.23 11.63
N PHE A 10 37.53 0.27 12.90
CA PHE A 10 36.11 0.14 13.26
C PHE A 10 35.28 1.35 12.81
N ARG A 11 35.84 2.57 12.89
CA ARG A 11 35.17 3.79 12.39
C ARG A 11 35.00 3.76 10.88
N THR A 12 36.03 3.34 10.14
CA THR A 12 35.92 3.20 8.68
C THR A 12 34.95 2.08 8.29
N ALA A 13 34.92 0.96 9.01
CA ALA A 13 33.98 -0.13 8.76
C ALA A 13 32.52 0.30 9.02
N SER A 14 32.24 1.07 10.08
CA SER A 14 30.91 1.61 10.35
C SER A 14 30.46 2.65 9.30
N VAL A 15 31.37 3.50 8.81
CA VAL A 15 31.06 4.45 7.73
C VAL A 15 30.78 3.72 6.42
N ILE A 16 31.56 2.69 6.08
CA ILE A 16 31.33 1.87 4.89
C ILE A 16 29.98 1.14 5.00
N ALA A 17 29.67 0.52 6.14
CA ALA A 17 28.38 -0.16 6.33
C ALA A 17 27.18 0.79 6.23
N ALA A 18 27.28 2.01 6.80
CA ALA A 18 26.24 3.03 6.69
C ALA A 18 26.05 3.50 5.24
N LEU A 19 27.15 3.67 4.49
CA LEU A 19 27.11 4.06 3.08
C LEU A 19 26.52 2.96 2.20
N SER A 20 26.92 1.69 2.40
CA SER A 20 26.36 0.53 1.68
C SER A 20 24.85 0.39 1.90
N THR A 21 24.37 0.67 3.11
CA THR A 21 22.94 0.62 3.44
C THR A 21 22.17 1.75 2.74
N ALA A 22 22.78 2.94 2.58
CA ALA A 22 22.18 4.05 1.84
C ALA A 22 22.12 3.80 0.31
N LEU A 23 23.13 3.12 -0.27
CA LEU A 23 23.12 2.76 -1.69
C LEU A 23 22.07 1.69 -2.04
N LEU A 24 21.75 0.78 -1.11
CA LEU A 24 20.67 -0.20 -1.30
C LEU A 24 19.27 0.45 -1.31
N LEU A 25 19.08 1.60 -0.67
CA LEU A 25 17.83 2.37 -0.74
C LEU A 25 17.70 3.20 -2.03
N ALA A 26 18.80 3.52 -2.71
CA ALA A 26 18.81 4.31 -3.95
C ALA A 26 18.55 3.49 -5.23
N ALA A 27 18.50 2.15 -5.13
CA ALA A 27 18.21 1.28 -6.27
C ALA A 27 16.73 1.30 -6.71
N CYS A 28 15.86 1.99 -5.97
CA CYS A 28 14.52 2.38 -6.45
C CYS A 28 14.61 3.76 -7.14
N GLY A 29 15.19 3.80 -8.34
CA GLY A 29 15.35 5.05 -9.09
C GLY A 29 15.57 4.84 -10.59
N GLY A 30 14.48 4.88 -11.36
CA GLY A 30 14.47 5.14 -12.80
C GLY A 30 13.22 5.97 -13.09
N GLY A 31 13.17 7.00 -13.93
CA GLY A 31 13.96 7.40 -15.08
C GLY A 31 12.95 7.96 -16.08
N GLY A 32 12.71 9.29 -16.05
CA GLY A 32 11.64 9.94 -16.81
C GLY A 32 12.00 10.12 -18.29
N GLY A 33 11.16 9.59 -19.19
CA GLY A 33 11.25 9.77 -20.64
C GLY A 33 10.19 10.74 -21.16
N ASN A 34 10.65 11.84 -21.75
CA ASN A 34 9.84 12.93 -22.30
C ASN A 34 9.54 12.63 -23.79
N THR A 35 8.28 12.49 -24.20
CA THR A 35 7.90 12.39 -25.62
C THR A 35 6.91 13.48 -26.01
N THR A 36 7.28 14.19 -27.07
CA THR A 36 6.65 15.35 -27.71
C THR A 36 5.28 15.11 -28.32
N SER A 37 4.46 16.15 -28.25
CA SER A 37 3.05 16.27 -28.64
C SER A 37 2.75 16.00 -30.13
N GLY A 38 1.65 15.29 -30.38
CA GLY A 38 0.92 15.30 -31.65
C GLY A 38 -0.55 15.62 -31.36
N ALA A 39 -1.05 16.70 -31.95
CA ALA A 39 -2.40 17.24 -31.72
C ALA A 39 -3.47 16.46 -32.50
N THR A 40 -4.53 16.05 -31.83
CA THR A 40 -5.80 15.58 -32.44
C THR A 40 -7.00 16.03 -31.57
N PRO A 41 -8.19 16.26 -32.17
CA PRO A 41 -9.21 17.13 -31.59
C PRO A 41 -10.06 16.46 -30.51
N SER A 42 -10.54 17.31 -29.60
CA SER A 42 -11.36 17.04 -28.41
C SER A 42 -12.70 16.36 -28.73
N PRO A 43 -13.11 15.31 -27.98
CA PRO A 43 -14.51 14.97 -27.83
C PRO A 43 -15.10 15.73 -26.62
N THR A 44 -16.40 16.01 -26.72
CA THR A 44 -17.29 16.69 -25.77
C THR A 44 -17.39 16.01 -24.40
N PRO A 45 -17.68 16.75 -23.31
CA PRO A 45 -17.84 16.16 -21.98
C PRO A 45 -19.14 15.36 -21.92
N SER A 46 -19.04 14.04 -21.89
CA SER A 46 -20.14 13.17 -21.50
C SER A 46 -20.25 13.21 -19.98
N THR A 47 -21.34 13.78 -19.48
CA THR A 47 -21.76 13.71 -18.08
C THR A 47 -21.95 12.24 -17.71
N SER A 48 -20.94 11.63 -17.08
CA SER A 48 -21.06 10.31 -16.46
C SER A 48 -21.97 10.47 -15.24
N SER A 49 -23.25 10.19 -15.44
CA SER A 49 -24.15 9.87 -14.35
C SER A 49 -23.59 8.65 -13.62
N ASP A 50 -23.18 8.83 -12.36
CA ASP A 50 -23.02 7.74 -11.40
C ASP A 50 -24.35 6.99 -11.34
N THR A 51 -24.48 5.98 -12.19
CA THR A 51 -25.59 5.03 -12.09
C THR A 51 -25.25 4.22 -10.85
N ALA A 52 -25.97 4.47 -9.77
CA ALA A 52 -25.91 3.65 -8.57
C ALA A 52 -25.88 2.17 -8.99
N PRO A 53 -24.96 1.35 -8.47
CA PRO A 53 -24.89 -0.05 -8.84
C PRO A 53 -26.26 -0.70 -8.59
N PRO A 54 -26.72 -1.62 -9.47
CA PRO A 54 -28.00 -2.29 -9.30
C PRO A 54 -28.04 -2.93 -7.91
N SER A 55 -28.93 -2.43 -7.05
CA SER A 55 -28.87 -2.66 -5.60
C SER A 55 -29.32 -4.05 -5.16
N ASN A 56 -29.51 -5.01 -6.08
CA ASN A 56 -30.14 -6.31 -5.77
C ASN A 56 -29.50 -7.48 -6.52
N VAL A 57 -28.18 -7.52 -6.68
CA VAL A 57 -27.54 -8.76 -7.13
C VAL A 57 -27.42 -9.68 -5.92
N SER A 58 -28.20 -10.76 -5.88
CA SER A 58 -28.05 -11.81 -4.88
C SER A 58 -26.69 -12.47 -5.08
N MET A 59 -25.72 -12.13 -4.24
CA MET A 59 -24.41 -12.78 -4.22
C MET A 59 -24.58 -14.23 -3.75
N ALA A 60 -23.94 -15.16 -4.44
CA ALA A 60 -23.79 -16.52 -3.93
C ALA A 60 -22.74 -16.56 -2.80
N TYR A 61 -22.55 -17.74 -2.19
CA TYR A 61 -21.47 -17.94 -1.23
C TYR A 61 -20.11 -17.75 -1.91
N ASN A 62 -19.20 -17.03 -1.23
CA ASN A 62 -17.85 -16.70 -1.72
C ASN A 62 -17.82 -15.76 -2.95
N GLU A 63 -18.87 -14.98 -3.14
CA GLU A 63 -18.88 -13.88 -4.11
C GLU A 63 -18.86 -12.54 -3.38
N VAL A 64 -18.10 -11.58 -3.92
CA VAL A 64 -18.09 -10.19 -3.45
C VAL A 64 -18.30 -9.25 -4.62
N ALA A 65 -19.10 -8.22 -4.41
CA ALA A 65 -19.24 -7.13 -5.37
C ALA A 65 -17.92 -6.36 -5.51
N VAL A 66 -17.42 -6.28 -6.74
CA VAL A 66 -16.21 -5.52 -7.08
C VAL A 66 -16.61 -4.25 -7.82
N SER A 67 -16.08 -3.12 -7.37
CA SER A 67 -16.21 -1.84 -8.08
C SER A 67 -15.00 -1.60 -8.95
N ILE A 68 -15.21 -1.19 -10.21
CA ILE A 68 -14.14 -0.83 -11.14
C ILE A 68 -14.10 0.69 -11.25
N ARG A 69 -12.94 1.29 -10.97
CA ARG A 69 -12.76 2.75 -11.08
C ARG A 69 -11.30 3.12 -11.37
N GLN A 70 -11.09 4.38 -11.69
CA GLN A 70 -9.78 5.01 -11.83
C GLN A 70 -9.53 5.89 -10.59
N LEU A 71 -8.88 5.36 -9.55
CA LEU A 71 -8.50 6.15 -8.37
C LEU A 71 -7.14 6.80 -8.60
N GLY A 72 -7.17 8.06 -9.05
CA GLY A 72 -6.00 8.91 -9.19
C GLY A 72 -6.45 10.36 -9.38
N SER A 73 -5.92 11.27 -8.57
CA SER A 73 -6.26 12.70 -8.54
C SER A 73 -5.94 13.47 -9.84
N ASN A 74 -5.53 12.79 -10.91
CA ASN A 74 -5.17 13.39 -12.18
C ASN A 74 -6.18 12.97 -13.25
N THR A 75 -7.25 13.75 -13.37
CA THR A 75 -8.33 13.58 -14.36
C THR A 75 -7.84 13.77 -15.81
N THR A 76 -6.58 14.13 -16.02
CA THR A 76 -5.96 14.34 -17.33
C THR A 76 -5.22 13.12 -17.89
N THR A 77 -5.02 12.06 -17.10
CA THR A 77 -4.43 10.79 -17.59
C THR A 77 -5.35 9.63 -17.27
N LEU A 78 -5.82 8.94 -18.31
CA LEU A 78 -6.55 7.67 -18.16
C LEU A 78 -5.61 6.66 -17.49
N THR A 79 -6.01 6.15 -16.33
CA THR A 79 -5.32 5.05 -15.64
C THR A 79 -5.99 3.71 -15.98
N ALA A 80 -5.37 2.59 -15.63
CA ALA A 80 -6.01 1.30 -15.82
C ALA A 80 -7.31 1.20 -15.00
N ASN A 81 -8.32 0.53 -15.55
CA ASN A 81 -9.50 0.12 -14.80
C ASN A 81 -9.05 -0.74 -13.62
N THR A 82 -9.31 -0.27 -12.40
CA THR A 82 -8.74 -0.86 -11.21
C THR A 82 -9.86 -1.41 -10.30
N PRO A 83 -9.77 -2.69 -9.86
CA PRO A 83 -10.79 -3.32 -9.02
C PRO A 83 -10.62 -2.98 -7.55
N TYR A 84 -11.73 -2.67 -6.88
CA TYR A 84 -11.79 -2.37 -5.45
C TYR A 84 -12.94 -3.07 -4.75
N VAL A 85 -12.69 -3.46 -3.50
CA VAL A 85 -13.66 -4.04 -2.56
C VAL A 85 -13.68 -3.26 -1.25
N THR A 86 -14.72 -3.47 -0.45
CA THR A 86 -14.76 -3.03 0.94
C THR A 86 -14.27 -4.18 1.82
N VAL A 87 -13.30 -3.92 2.70
CA VAL A 87 -12.79 -4.91 3.65
C VAL A 87 -13.20 -4.51 5.06
N THR A 88 -13.78 -5.43 5.82
CA THR A 88 -14.02 -5.25 7.24
C THR A 88 -12.85 -5.82 8.04
N VAL A 89 -12.23 -4.97 8.85
CA VAL A 89 -11.11 -5.34 9.73
C VAL A 89 -11.59 -5.23 11.17
N CYS A 90 -11.44 -6.31 11.93
CA CYS A 90 -11.78 -6.36 13.35
C CYS A 90 -10.55 -6.65 14.21
N ALA A 91 -10.55 -6.11 15.42
CA ALA A 91 -9.58 -6.49 16.44
C ALA A 91 -9.73 -7.97 16.83
N PRO A 92 -8.68 -8.60 17.39
CA PRO A 92 -8.80 -9.94 17.96
C PRO A 92 -9.96 -9.98 18.97
N GLY A 93 -10.81 -11.01 18.89
CA GLY A 93 -12.05 -11.09 19.66
C GLY A 93 -13.29 -10.52 18.94
N GLY A 94 -13.12 -9.95 17.74
CA GLY A 94 -14.23 -9.59 16.85
C GLY A 94 -14.81 -8.19 17.03
N SER A 95 -14.23 -7.36 17.92
CA SER A 95 -14.63 -5.96 18.11
C SER A 95 -13.48 -5.16 18.75
N PRO A 96 -13.27 -3.87 18.41
CA PRO A 96 -14.02 -3.09 17.40
C PRO A 96 -13.72 -3.55 15.96
N CYS A 97 -14.67 -3.23 15.07
CA CYS A 97 -14.57 -3.46 13.63
C CYS A 97 -14.66 -2.14 12.86
N GLN A 98 -13.97 -2.07 11.73
CA GLN A 98 -14.08 -0.97 10.78
C GLN A 98 -14.17 -1.52 9.36
N SER A 99 -15.18 -1.09 8.61
CA SER A 99 -15.24 -1.30 7.17
C SER A 99 -14.41 -0.23 6.46
N ILE A 100 -13.55 -0.67 5.57
CA ILE A 100 -12.58 0.14 4.84
C ILE A 100 -12.96 0.03 3.37
N PRO A 101 -13.55 1.06 2.78
CA PRO A 101 -13.87 1.05 1.36
C PRO A 101 -12.59 1.15 0.53
N ASP A 102 -12.73 0.89 -0.76
CA ASP A 102 -11.73 1.24 -1.77
C ASP A 102 -10.37 0.56 -1.55
N VAL A 103 -10.40 -0.68 -1.05
CA VAL A 103 -9.21 -1.53 -0.97
C VAL A 103 -8.96 -2.17 -2.32
N LEU A 104 -7.77 -1.94 -2.87
CA LEU A 104 -7.32 -2.47 -4.15
C LEU A 104 -7.27 -4.00 -4.13
N VAL A 105 -7.86 -4.65 -5.14
CA VAL A 105 -7.66 -6.08 -5.40
C VAL A 105 -6.44 -6.26 -6.29
N ASP A 106 -5.31 -6.62 -5.69
CA ASP A 106 -4.05 -6.86 -6.39
C ASP A 106 -3.73 -8.35 -6.44
N THR A 107 -3.94 -8.96 -7.61
CA THR A 107 -3.67 -10.40 -7.83
C THR A 107 -2.19 -10.72 -8.02
N GLY A 108 -1.34 -9.70 -8.14
CA GLY A 108 0.11 -9.83 -8.26
C GLY A 108 0.86 -9.73 -6.92
N SER A 109 0.16 -9.47 -5.82
CA SER A 109 0.75 -9.33 -4.49
C SER A 109 0.01 -10.14 -3.42
N GLN A 110 0.58 -10.17 -2.21
CA GLN A 110 0.11 -11.05 -1.13
C GLN A 110 -0.18 -10.24 0.15
N GLY A 111 -1.29 -10.59 0.78
CA GLY A 111 -1.73 -10.08 2.08
C GLY A 111 -2.51 -8.77 2.01
N LEU A 112 -3.07 -8.36 3.16
CA LEU A 112 -3.77 -7.09 3.31
C LEU A 112 -2.79 -6.00 3.78
N ARG A 113 -2.74 -4.89 3.05
CA ARG A 113 -1.91 -3.73 3.38
C ARG A 113 -2.76 -2.48 3.35
N LEU A 114 -2.79 -1.79 4.48
CA LEU A 114 -3.61 -0.61 4.68
C LEU A 114 -2.71 0.53 5.11
N PHE A 115 -2.89 1.69 4.48
CA PHE A 115 -2.32 2.92 5.02
C PHE A 115 -2.91 3.17 6.41
N SER A 116 -2.09 3.57 7.37
CA SER A 116 -2.56 3.84 8.73
C SER A 116 -3.67 4.89 8.78
N ALA A 117 -3.66 5.83 7.84
CA ALA A 117 -4.69 6.86 7.69
C ALA A 117 -6.07 6.31 7.27
N ALA A 118 -6.13 5.08 6.73
CA ALA A 118 -7.39 4.41 6.43
C ALA A 118 -8.07 3.85 7.69
N LEU A 119 -7.35 3.76 8.82
CA LEU A 119 -7.88 3.29 10.10
C LEU A 119 -8.13 4.48 11.03
N ASN A 120 -9.30 4.51 11.67
CA ASN A 120 -9.53 5.46 12.75
C ASN A 120 -8.66 5.12 13.97
N SER A 121 -8.47 6.09 14.87
CA SER A 121 -7.55 5.95 16.02
C SER A 121 -7.93 4.80 16.95
N THR A 122 -9.23 4.58 17.17
CA THR A 122 -9.76 3.50 18.01
C THR A 122 -9.42 2.14 17.40
N GLN A 123 -9.68 1.98 16.11
CA GLN A 123 -9.39 0.75 15.38
C GLN A 123 -7.89 0.47 15.37
N LEU A 124 -7.07 1.45 14.99
CA LEU A 124 -5.61 1.29 14.94
C LEU A 124 -5.02 0.88 16.29
N SER A 125 -5.55 1.41 17.39
CA SER A 125 -5.10 1.07 18.75
C SER A 125 -5.55 -0.33 19.18
N ALA A 126 -6.70 -0.79 18.69
CA ALA A 126 -7.24 -2.10 19.01
C ALA A 126 -6.58 -3.26 18.22
N LEU A 127 -5.84 -2.97 17.17
CA LEU A 127 -5.09 -3.97 16.39
C LEU A 127 -3.68 -4.19 17.00
N PRO A 128 -3.42 -5.26 17.76
CA PRO A 128 -2.14 -5.46 18.40
C PRO A 128 -1.04 -5.70 17.36
N GLN A 129 0.12 -5.08 17.59
CA GLN A 129 1.32 -5.34 16.79
C GLN A 129 1.85 -6.74 17.08
N ILE A 130 2.28 -7.44 16.03
CA ILE A 130 2.94 -8.72 16.16
C ILE A 130 4.38 -8.45 16.63
N THR A 131 4.85 -9.18 17.63
CA THR A 131 6.19 -9.02 18.21
C THR A 131 7.06 -10.26 18.03
N ASN A 132 8.37 -10.05 17.94
CA ASN A 132 9.38 -11.09 18.08
C ASN A 132 10.32 -10.69 19.23
N GLY A 133 10.14 -11.33 20.39
CA GLY A 133 10.76 -10.88 21.64
C GLY A 133 10.26 -9.50 22.06
N SER A 134 11.18 -8.57 22.32
CA SER A 134 10.87 -7.18 22.68
C SER A 134 10.67 -6.26 21.46
N SER A 135 10.84 -6.76 20.23
CA SER A 135 10.77 -5.96 19.01
C SER A 135 9.44 -6.17 18.28
N THR A 136 8.91 -5.11 17.66
CA THR A 136 7.73 -5.19 16.80
C THR A 136 8.13 -5.64 15.40
N LEU A 137 7.34 -6.52 14.81
CA LEU A 137 7.52 -6.96 13.43
C LEU A 137 6.97 -5.90 12.47
N ALA A 138 7.72 -5.67 11.40
CA ALA A 138 7.31 -4.86 10.26
C ALA A 138 7.57 -5.62 8.97
N ALA A 139 6.77 -5.34 7.95
CA ALA A 139 6.90 -5.96 6.64
C ALA A 139 7.02 -4.88 5.56
N CYS A 140 7.89 -5.13 4.59
CA CYS A 140 7.97 -4.38 3.33
C CYS A 140 7.30 -5.21 2.21
N ALA A 141 6.64 -4.56 1.27
CA ALA A 141 6.32 -5.15 -0.03
C ALA A 141 6.61 -4.18 -1.16
N GLN A 142 7.07 -4.74 -2.27
CA GLN A 142 7.15 -4.08 -3.55
C GLN A 142 5.85 -4.24 -4.31
N PHE A 143 5.44 -3.17 -4.98
CA PHE A 143 4.36 -3.11 -5.94
C PHE A 143 4.89 -2.58 -7.27
N ALA A 144 4.07 -2.61 -8.32
CA ALA A 144 4.47 -2.22 -9.67
C ALA A 144 5.18 -0.86 -9.75
N SER A 145 4.74 0.12 -8.94
CA SER A 145 5.25 1.50 -8.98
C SER A 145 5.80 2.00 -7.64
N GLY A 146 6.07 1.13 -6.66
CA GLY A 146 6.57 1.59 -5.36
C GLY A 146 6.64 0.51 -4.29
N TYR A 147 6.78 0.95 -3.04
CA TYR A 147 6.92 0.07 -1.88
C TYR A 147 6.01 0.54 -0.75
N ALA A 148 5.48 -0.42 0.03
CA ALA A 148 4.83 -0.12 1.30
C ALA A 148 5.58 -0.81 2.44
N TRP A 149 5.83 -0.05 3.50
CA TRP A 149 6.42 -0.54 4.74
C TRP A 149 5.55 -0.17 5.93
N GLY A 150 5.42 -1.08 6.90
CA GLY A 150 4.70 -0.80 8.13
C GLY A 150 4.69 -1.97 9.12
N SER A 151 4.20 -1.72 10.32
CA SER A 151 4.08 -2.74 11.37
C SER A 151 3.08 -3.83 10.96
N MET A 152 3.40 -5.08 11.27
CA MET A 152 2.44 -6.18 11.17
C MET A 152 1.52 -6.19 12.38
N ARG A 153 0.21 -6.34 12.15
CA ARG A 153 -0.80 -6.35 13.21
C ARG A 153 -1.73 -7.55 13.03
N GLN A 154 -2.16 -8.12 14.15
CA GLN A 154 -3.13 -9.21 14.13
C GLN A 154 -4.55 -8.64 14.02
N ALA A 155 -5.33 -9.19 13.09
CA ALA A 155 -6.70 -8.78 12.86
C ALA A 155 -7.54 -9.97 12.38
N ILE A 156 -8.86 -9.86 12.53
CA ILE A 156 -9.83 -10.68 11.80
C ILE A 156 -10.25 -9.87 10.57
N VAL A 157 -10.24 -10.50 9.41
CA VAL A 157 -10.52 -9.84 8.12
C VAL A 157 -11.70 -10.53 7.46
N GLN A 158 -12.66 -9.73 7.01
CA GLN A 158 -13.82 -10.17 6.25
C GLN A 158 -13.98 -9.30 5.00
N ILE A 159 -14.42 -9.92 3.92
CA ILE A 159 -14.74 -9.30 2.63
C ILE A 159 -16.21 -9.60 2.34
#